data_AF-A0A256FW14-F1
#
_entry.id   AF-A0A256FW14-F1
#
_cell.length_a   1.000
_cell.length_b   1.000
_cell.length_c   1.000
_cell.angle_alpha   90.00
_cell.angle_beta   90.00
_cell.angle_gamma   90.00
#
_symmetry.space_group_name_H-M   'P 1'
#
loop_
_entity.id
_entity.type
_entity.pdbx_description
1 polymer ?
#
loop_
_entity_poly.entity_id
_entity_poly.type
_entity_poly.pdbx_seq_one_letter_code
_entity_poly.pdbx_strand_id
1 'polypeptide(L)' 'MDDLCRDYFPHLTPEKFVRKVTCGDIKIPLVRIEESQKAAKGVHINDLATYLDDRRTAAMREYKQFHG' A
#
# COMPACT_ATOMS: atom_id res chain seq x y z
N MET A 1 -1.26 9.96 -6.83
CA MET A 1 -0.33 8.91 -6.34
C MET A 1 0.97 9.47 -5.83
N ASP A 2 1.48 10.58 -6.38
CA ASP A 2 2.76 11.15 -5.94
C ASP A 2 2.76 11.51 -4.44
N ASP A 3 1.70 12.16 -3.93
CA ASP A 3 1.56 12.46 -2.50
C ASP A 3 1.47 11.22 -1.61
N LEU A 4 0.74 10.18 -2.03
CA LEU A 4 0.60 8.94 -1.25
C LEU A 4 1.94 8.20 -1.17
N CYS A 5 2.68 8.14 -2.27
CA CYS A 5 4.05 7.62 -2.26
C CYS A 5 4.97 8.49 -1.41
N ARG A 6 4.86 9.82 -1.46
CA ARG A 6 5.70 10.71 -0.65
C ARG A 6 5.44 10.57 0.85
N ASP A 7 4.16 10.48 1.25
CA ASP A 7 3.73 10.54 2.64
C ASP A 7 3.81 9.16 3.33
N TYR A 8 3.40 8.08 2.65
CA TYR A 8 3.31 6.74 3.24
C TYR A 8 4.38 5.76 2.74
N PHE A 9 4.93 5.97 1.53
CA PHE A 9 5.93 5.08 0.95
C PHE A 9 7.14 5.86 0.40
N PRO A 10 7.83 6.69 1.21
CA PRO A 10 8.85 7.63 0.71
C PRO A 10 10.02 6.96 -0.03
N HIS A 11 10.20 5.65 0.16
CA HIS A 11 11.20 4.81 -0.50
C HIS A 11 10.72 4.17 -1.81
N LEU A 12 9.44 4.30 -2.17
CA LEU A 12 8.83 3.75 -3.38
C LEU A 12 8.37 4.87 -4.30
N THR A 13 8.74 4.76 -5.58
CA THR A 13 8.12 5.57 -6.63
C THR A 13 6.71 5.04 -6.93
N PRO A 14 5.79 5.88 -7.45
CA PRO A 14 4.43 5.45 -7.80
C PRO A 14 4.42 4.26 -8.77
N GLU A 15 5.37 4.17 -9.69
CA GLU A 15 5.53 3.02 -10.58
C GLU A 15 5.92 1.74 -9.83
N LYS A 16 6.88 1.83 -8.89
CA LYS A 16 7.28 0.69 -8.04
C LYS A 16 6.14 0.24 -7.13
N PHE A 17 5.37 1.19 -6.59
CA PHE A 17 4.20 0.90 -5.78
C PHE A 17 3.16 0.10 -6.59
N VAL A 18 2.78 0.60 -7.78
CA VAL A 18 1.82 -0.11 -8.66
C VAL A 18 2.34 -1.49 -9.04
N ARG A 19 3.64 -1.62 -9.35
CA ARG A 19 4.25 -2.92 -9.68
C ARG A 19 4.21 -3.89 -8.49
N LYS A 20 4.50 -3.43 -7.27
CA LYS A 20 4.39 -4.24 -6.05
C LYS A 20 2.96 -4.64 -5.73
N VAL A 21 2.00 -3.74 -5.92
CA VAL A 21 0.57 -4.05 -5.78
C VAL A 21 0.16 -5.13 -6.79
N THR A 22 0.56 -4.97 -8.05
CA THR A 22 0.24 -5.92 -9.13
C THR A 22 0.92 -7.28 -8.92
N CYS A 23 2.12 -7.30 -8.34
CA CYS A 23 2.85 -8.53 -8.03
C CYS A 23 2.29 -9.25 -6.78
N GLY A 24 1.42 -8.61 -6.00
CA GLY A 24 0.89 -9.15 -4.74
C GLY A 24 1.77 -8.93 -3.51
N ASP A 25 2.90 -8.23 -3.64
CA ASP A 25 3.73 -7.78 -2.51
C ASP A 25 2.95 -6.83 -1.58
N ILE A 26 2.16 -5.93 -2.18
CA ILE A 26 1.32 -4.96 -1.46
C ILE A 26 -0.12 -5.35 -1.75
N LYS A 27 -0.77 -6.00 -0.79
CA LYS A 27 -2.16 -6.44 -0.87
C LYS A 27 -3.12 -5.28 -0.62
N ILE A 28 -3.10 -4.28 -1.48
CA ILE A 28 -4.02 -3.13 -1.46
C ILE A 28 -4.75 -3.09 -2.79
N PRO A 29 -6.08 -2.98 -2.81
CA PRO A 29 -6.83 -2.83 -4.06
C PRO A 29 -6.47 -1.52 -4.76
N LEU A 30 -6.01 -1.64 -6.00
CA LEU A 30 -5.76 -0.50 -6.87
C LEU A 30 -7.04 -0.16 -7.63
N VAL A 31 -7.59 1.02 -7.38
CA VAL A 31 -8.77 1.52 -8.09
C VAL A 31 -8.30 2.26 -9.35
N ARG A 32 -8.91 1.94 -10.49
CA ARG A 32 -8.73 2.71 -11.73
C ARG A 32 -9.93 3.64 -11.86
N ILE A 33 -9.68 4.94 -11.92
CA ILE A 33 -10.75 5.94 -12.02
C ILE A 33 -11.31 5.98 -13.46
N GLU A 34 -10.53 5.58 -14.46
CA GLU A 34 -10.99 5.41 -15.84
C GLU A 34 -10.39 4.15 -16.51
N GLU A 35 -11.00 3.73 -17.62
CA GLU A 35 -10.60 2.56 -18.44
C GLU A 35 -9.39 2.84 -19.36
N SER A 36 -8.79 4.03 -19.28
CA SER A 36 -7.68 4.46 -20.13
C SER A 36 -6.32 3.97 -19.60
N GLN A 37 -5.37 3.66 -20.51
CA GLN A 37 -3.98 3.35 -20.17
C GLN A 37 -3.28 4.50 -19.40
N LYS A 38 -3.74 5.75 -19.56
CA LYS A 38 -3.27 6.94 -18.83
C LYS A 38 -4.16 7.32 -17.64
N ALA A 39 -5.16 6.51 -17.30
CA ALA A 39 -6.11 6.82 -16.24
C ALA A 39 -5.43 7.02 -14.89
N ALA A 40 -5.97 7.95 -14.10
CA ALA A 40 -5.58 8.13 -12.72
C ALA A 40 -5.84 6.82 -11.94
N LYS A 41 -4.76 6.21 -11.48
CA LYS A 41 -4.81 5.09 -10.54
C LYS A 41 -4.89 5.70 -9.14
N GLY A 42 -5.80 5.18 -8.32
CA GLY A 42 -5.98 5.58 -6.93
C GLY A 42 -5.96 4.38 -6.00
N VAL A 43 -5.77 4.65 -4.72
CA VAL A 43 -6.03 3.72 -3.63
C VAL A 43 -7.01 4.43 -2.72
N HIS A 44 -8.04 3.71 -2.27
CA HIS A 44 -8.98 4.28 -1.31
C HIS A 44 -8.30 4.41 0.05
N ILE A 45 -8.51 5.53 0.74
CA ILE A 45 -7.81 5.82 2.00
C ILE A 45 -8.07 4.77 3.10
N ASN A 46 -9.28 4.19 3.16
CA ASN A 46 -9.57 3.08 4.08
C ASN A 46 -8.77 1.81 3.77
N ASP A 47 -8.52 1.50 2.50
CA ASP A 47 -7.72 0.33 2.14
C ASP A 47 -6.26 0.52 2.56
N LEU A 48 -5.73 1.73 2.38
CA LEU A 48 -4.41 2.09 2.89
C LEU A 48 -4.34 1.96 4.42
N ALA A 49 -5.34 2.48 5.14
CA ALA A 49 -5.40 2.40 6.60
C ALA A 49 -5.45 0.93 7.07
N THR A 50 -6.27 0.10 6.43
CA THR A 50 -6.41 -1.33 6.74
C THR A 50 -5.09 -2.07 6.52
N TYR A 51 -4.41 -1.81 5.42
CA TYR A 51 -3.11 -2.42 5.14
C TYR A 51 -2.05 -2.04 6.18
N LEU A 52 -2.01 -0.76 6.58
CA LEU A 52 -1.04 -0.29 7.57
C LEU A 52 -1.31 -0.91 8.94
N ASP A 53 -2.58 -1.06 9.31
CA ASP A 53 -2.99 -1.70 10.56
C ASP A 53 -2.67 -3.20 10.59
N ASP A 54 -2.90 -3.93 9.50
CA ASP A 54 -2.54 -5.35 9.38
C ASP A 54 -1.03 -5.56 9.54
N ARG A 55 -0.22 -4.75 8.84
CA ARG A 55 1.24 -4.78 8.94
C ARG A 55 1.71 -4.43 10.35
N ARG A 56 1.09 -3.45 10.99
CA ARG A 56 1.37 -3.08 12.38
C ARG A 56 1.02 -4.21 13.34
N THR A 57 -0.12 -4.84 13.16
CA THR A 57 -0.60 -5.95 14.00
C THR A 57 0.30 -7.17 13.86
N ALA A 58 0.73 -7.50 12.64
CA ALA A 58 1.70 -8.56 12.38
C ALA A 58 3.03 -8.28 13.09
N ALA A 59 3.61 -7.08 12.90
CA ALA A 59 4.86 -6.70 13.55
C ALA A 59 4.75 -6.67 15.08
N MET A 60 3.62 -6.20 15.62
CA MET A 60 3.33 -6.23 17.06
C MET A 60 3.21 -7.67 17.59
N ARG A 61 2.60 -8.57 16.82
CA ARG A 61 2.49 -9.99 17.19
C ARG A 61 3.86 -10.65 17.22
N GLU A 62 4.70 -10.40 16.21
CA GLU A 62 6.08 -10.87 16.20
C GLU A 62 6.89 -10.30 17.37
N TYR A 63 6.78 -8.99 17.61
CA TYR A 63 7.44 -8.34 18.74
C TYR A 63 7.04 -8.95 20.09
N LYS A 64 5.73 -9.17 20.31
CA LYS A 64 5.21 -9.82 21.53
C LYS A 64 5.61 -11.28 21.64
N GLN A 65 5.77 -12.00 20.53
CA GLN A 65 6.20 -13.39 20.52
C GLN A 65 7.70 -13.54 20.84
N PHE A 66 8.53 -12.56 20.46
CA PHE A 66 9.97 -12.57 20.73
C PHE A 66 10.36 -11.91 22.07
N HIS A 67 9.56 -10.98 22.60
CA HIS A 67 9.84 -10.25 23.83
C HIS A 67 8.88 -10.56 24.98
N GLY A 68 8.04 -11.59 24.85
CA GLY A 68 7.08 -12.06 25.86
C GLY A 68 7.46 -13.40 26.45
#